data_AF-A0A357V0M9-F1
#
_entry.id   AF-A0A357V0M9-F1
#
_cell.length_a   1.000
_cell.length_b   1.000
_cell.length_c   1.000
_cell.angle_alpha   90.00
_cell.angle_beta   90.00
_cell.angle_gamma   90.00
#
_symmetry.space_group_name_H-M   'P 1'
#
loop_
_entity.id
_entity.type
_entity.pdbx_description
1 polymer ?
#
loop_
_entity_poly.entity_id
_entity_poly.type
_entity_poly.pdbx_seq_one_letter_code
_entity_poly.pdbx_strand_id
1 'polypeptide(L)'
;GLRRDVLFNYDLELPADFQPRNTDGEVEEFYLWSMDQVMDTVRESEDFKFNCGVVVIDFLIRRGFIGPDHSDYLEIQRGLHTALR
;
A
#
# COMPACT_ATOMS: atom_id res chain seq x y z
N GLY A 1 -5.65 -7.95 19.20
CA GLY A 1 -6.08 -9.34 18.92
C GLY A 1 -5.51 -9.77 17.58
N LEU A 2 -5.21 -11.05 17.39
CA LEU A 2 -4.75 -11.56 16.09
C LEU A 2 -5.87 -11.38 15.06
N ARG A 3 -5.66 -10.55 14.03
CA ARG A 3 -6.58 -10.38 12.90
C ARG A 3 -6.04 -11.16 11.71
N ARG A 4 -6.90 -11.97 11.10
CA ARG A 4 -6.62 -12.73 9.88
C ARG A 4 -7.53 -12.19 8.80
N ASP A 5 -7.09 -11.10 8.20
CA ASP A 5 -7.89 -10.35 7.23
C ASP A 5 -7.44 -10.69 5.81
N VAL A 6 -8.39 -10.71 4.89
CA VAL A 6 -8.12 -10.72 3.44
C VAL A 6 -8.45 -9.33 2.92
N LEU A 7 -7.49 -8.69 2.28
CA LEU A 7 -7.67 -7.39 1.63
C LEU A 7 -7.78 -7.62 0.12
N PHE A 8 -8.86 -7.14 -0.48
CA PHE A 8 -9.05 -7.16 -1.93
C PHE A 8 -8.57 -5.83 -2.50
N ASN A 9 -7.45 -5.86 -3.22
CA ASN A 9 -6.81 -4.66 -3.74
C ASN A 9 -7.33 -4.32 -5.14
N TYR A 10 -7.54 -3.04 -5.40
CA TYR A 10 -8.00 -2.51 -6.68
C TYR A 10 -7.06 -1.38 -7.11
N ASP A 11 -6.74 -1.34 -8.40
CA ASP A 11 -6.02 -0.24 -9.02
C ASP A 11 -7.00 0.57 -9.88
N LEU A 12 -6.95 1.90 -9.77
CA LEU A 12 -7.75 2.81 -10.58
C LEU A 12 -6.86 3.94 -11.08
N GLU A 13 -6.73 4.05 -12.39
CA GLU A 13 -6.07 5.20 -13.04
C GLU A 13 -7.05 6.38 -13.08
N LEU A 14 -6.58 7.55 -12.65
CA LEU A 14 -7.39 8.76 -12.51
C LEU A 14 -6.93 9.84 -13.50
N PRO A 15 -7.84 10.72 -13.96
CA PRO A 15 -7.45 11.93 -14.67
C PRO A 15 -6.45 12.77 -13.86
N ALA A 16 -5.50 13.42 -14.53
CA ALA A 16 -4.46 14.22 -13.87
C ALA A 16 -5.00 15.42 -13.08
N ASP A 17 -6.20 15.89 -13.41
CA ASP A 17 -6.90 17.00 -12.76
C ASP A 17 -7.92 16.54 -11.71
N PHE A 18 -8.02 15.23 -11.45
CA PHE A 18 -8.92 14.71 -10.42
C PHE A 18 -8.48 15.15 -9.02
N GLN A 19 -9.46 15.61 -8.23
CA GLN A 19 -9.25 15.95 -6.82
C GLN A 19 -10.29 15.22 -5.96
N PRO A 20 -9.87 14.29 -5.08
CA PRO A 20 -10.80 13.61 -4.17
C PRO A 20 -11.42 14.61 -3.20
N ARG A 21 -12.68 14.37 -2.83
CA ARG A 21 -13.41 15.18 -1.84
C ARG A 21 -13.94 14.27 -0.75
N ASN A 22 -13.68 14.62 0.50
CA ASN A 22 -14.34 13.97 1.61
C ASN A 22 -15.83 14.38 1.63
N THR A 23 -16.73 13.41 1.51
CA THR A 23 -18.18 13.65 1.42
C THR A 23 -18.96 13.21 2.66
N ASP A 24 -18.39 12.36 3.51
CA ASP A 24 -19.07 11.73 4.64
C ASP A 24 -18.41 11.99 6.00
N GLY A 25 -17.22 12.60 6.00
CA GLY A 25 -16.49 12.92 7.23
C GLY A 25 -15.50 11.84 7.69
N GLU A 26 -15.35 10.72 6.96
CA GLU A 26 -14.50 9.61 7.42
C GLU A 26 -12.99 9.90 7.29
N VAL A 27 -12.60 10.81 6.40
CA VAL A 27 -11.21 11.17 6.10
C VAL A 27 -10.95 12.64 6.42
N GLU A 28 -9.87 12.97 7.11
CA GLU A 28 -9.56 14.38 7.41
C GLU A 28 -9.15 15.16 6.15
N GLU A 29 -8.15 14.65 5.40
CA GLU A 29 -7.61 15.28 4.20
C GLU A 29 -7.04 14.22 3.23
N PHE A 30 -6.91 14.59 1.96
CA PHE A 30 -6.22 13.80 0.94
C PHE A 30 -4.95 14.52 0.48
N TYR A 31 -3.85 13.77 0.38
CA TYR A 31 -2.60 14.25 -0.18
C TYR A 31 -2.22 13.45 -1.42
N LEU A 32 -1.76 14.14 -2.46
CA LEU A 32 -1.12 13.52 -3.61
C LEU A 32 0.39 13.51 -3.37
N TRP A 33 0.94 12.34 -3.01
CA TRP A 33 2.38 12.17 -2.79
C TRP A 33 3.10 11.66 -4.03
N SER A 34 4.39 11.97 -4.13
CA SER A 34 5.27 11.32 -5.11
C SER A 34 5.46 9.84 -4.74
N MET A 35 5.79 9.01 -5.73
CA MET A 35 6.06 7.60 -5.47
C MET A 35 7.25 7.41 -4.51
N ASP A 36 8.30 8.23 -4.63
CA ASP A 36 9.45 8.19 -3.73
C ASP A 36 9.05 8.44 -2.28
N GLN A 37 8.22 9.46 -2.02
CA GLN A 37 7.72 9.74 -0.68
C GLN A 37 6.91 8.55 -0.14
N VAL A 38 6.04 7.94 -0.94
CA VAL A 38 5.27 6.77 -0.53
C VAL A 38 6.19 5.60 -0.15
N MET A 39 7.22 5.33 -0.95
CA MET A 39 8.19 4.26 -0.68
C MET A 39 9.01 4.52 0.60
N ASP A 40 9.50 5.75 0.78
CA ASP A 40 10.28 6.14 1.95
C ASP A 40 9.42 6.06 3.23
N THR A 41 8.19 6.58 3.19
CA THR A 41 7.27 6.54 4.34
C THR A 41 6.93 5.10 4.74
N VAL A 42 6.66 4.21 3.77
CA VAL A 42 6.38 2.79 4.07
C VAL A 42 7.59 2.06 4.62
N ARG A 43 8.80 2.43 4.20
CA ARG A 43 10.04 1.78 4.64
C ARG A 43 10.48 2.24 6.03
N GLU A 44 10.38 3.53 6.30
CA GLU A 44 11.08 4.17 7.44
C GLU A 44 10.14 4.62 8.57
N SER A 45 8.82 4.50 8.42
CA SER A 45 7.85 5.04 9.40
C SER A 45 6.65 4.13 9.66
N GLU A 46 5.85 4.50 10.65
CA GLU A 46 4.55 3.89 10.97
C GLU A 46 3.36 4.82 10.61
N ASP A 47 3.58 5.81 9.73
CA ASP A 47 2.55 6.82 9.39
C ASP A 47 1.36 6.20 8.64
N PHE A 48 1.58 5.09 7.93
CA PHE A 48 0.49 4.28 7.40
C PHE A 48 -0.04 3.33 8.49
N LYS A 49 -1.37 3.21 8.56
CA LYS A 49 -1.99 2.09 9.29
C LYS A 49 -1.40 0.77 8.78
N PHE A 50 -1.14 -0.16 9.69
CA PHE A 50 -0.52 -1.45 9.37
C PHE A 50 -1.14 -2.15 8.14
N ASN A 51 -2.47 -2.19 8.05
CA ASN A 51 -3.18 -2.80 6.92
C ASN A 51 -3.09 -1.98 5.62
N CYS A 52 -2.87 -0.67 5.69
CA CYS A 52 -2.61 0.17 4.52
C CYS A 52 -1.18 -0.04 4.00
N GLY A 53 -0.20 -0.18 4.90
CA GLY A 53 1.19 -0.43 4.52
C GLY A 53 1.34 -1.67 3.64
N VAL A 54 0.69 -2.78 4.01
CA VAL A 54 0.71 -4.02 3.20
C VAL A 54 0.05 -3.86 1.83
N VAL A 55 -0.99 -3.02 1.70
CA VAL A 55 -1.64 -2.71 0.41
C VAL A 55 -0.69 -1.92 -0.49
N VAL A 56 0.06 -0.96 0.08
CA VAL A 56 1.07 -0.21 -0.66
C VAL A 56 2.20 -1.12 -1.12
N ILE A 57 2.73 -1.99 -0.25
CA ILE A 57 3.80 -2.92 -0.61
C ILE A 57 3.36 -3.87 -1.73
N ASP A 58 2.13 -4.40 -1.67
CA ASP A 58 1.55 -5.22 -2.74
C ASP A 58 1.50 -4.45 -4.08
N PHE A 59 1.04 -3.20 -4.06
CA PHE A 59 1.05 -2.34 -5.25
C PHE A 59 2.46 -2.15 -5.80
N LEU A 60 3.45 -1.84 -4.95
CA LEU A 60 4.84 -1.62 -5.35
C LEU A 60 5.46 -2.86 -6.01
N ILE A 61 5.11 -4.07 -5.53
CA ILE A 61 5.53 -5.34 -6.15
C ILE A 61 4.82 -5.54 -7.51
N ARG A 62 3.49 -5.41 -7.56
CA ARG A 62 2.71 -5.63 -8.80
C ARG A 62 3.09 -4.65 -9.91
N ARG A 63 3.53 -3.44 -9.56
CA ARG A 63 3.97 -2.40 -10.51
C ARG A 63 5.47 -2.38 -10.75
N GLY A 64 6.25 -3.25 -10.09
CA GLY A 64 7.69 -3.44 -10.33
C GLY A 64 8.62 -2.42 -9.66
N PHE A 65 8.12 -1.61 -8.72
CA PHE A 65 8.96 -0.73 -7.90
C PHE A 65 9.80 -1.52 -6.90
N ILE A 66 9.25 -2.61 -6.36
CA ILE A 66 9.99 -3.61 -5.58
C ILE A 66 10.12 -4.85 -6.47
N GLY A 67 11.31 -5.03 -7.04
CA GLY A 67 11.62 -6.12 -7.96
C GLY A 67 12.34 -7.31 -7.31
N PRO A 68 12.57 -8.41 -8.06
CA PRO A 68 13.22 -9.61 -7.57
C PRO A 68 14.67 -9.41 -7.12
N ASP A 69 15.31 -8.31 -7.54
CA ASP A 69 16.66 -7.94 -7.12
C ASP A 69 16.71 -7.34 -5.70
N HIS A 70 15.56 -7.00 -5.10
CA HIS A 70 15.48 -6.59 -3.70
C HIS A 70 15.73 -7.81 -2.80
N SER A 71 16.66 -7.69 -1.84
CA SER A 71 17.09 -8.80 -0.97
C SER A 71 15.94 -9.55 -0.32
N ASP A 72 14.92 -8.79 0.10
CA ASP A 72 13.80 -9.31 0.88
C ASP A 72 12.58 -9.65 0.01
N TYR A 73 12.69 -9.56 -1.32
CA TYR A 73 11.55 -9.70 -2.24
C TYR A 73 10.73 -10.97 -1.97
N LEU A 74 11.40 -12.12 -1.84
CA LEU A 74 10.74 -13.40 -1.60
C LEU A 74 10.10 -13.50 -0.22
N GLU A 75 10.69 -12.85 0.80
CA GLU A 75 10.12 -12.84 2.15
C GLU A 75 8.87 -11.98 2.20
N ILE A 76 8.90 -10.80 1.59
CA ILE A 76 7.76 -9.90 1.47
C ILE A 76 6.62 -10.58 0.71
N GLN A 77 6.90 -11.19 -0.45
CA GLN A 77 5.91 -11.93 -1.25
C GLN A 77 5.22 -13.04 -0.44
N ARG A 78 5.99 -13.81 0.34
CA ARG A 78 5.45 -14.86 1.22
C ARG A 78 4.59 -14.28 2.34
N GLY A 79 5.03 -13.18 2.95
CA GLY A 79 4.29 -12.50 4.02
C GLY A 79 2.91 -12.03 3.55
N LEU A 80 2.85 -11.40 2.38
CA LEU A 80 1.61 -10.90 1.78
C LEU A 80 0.59 -11.99 1.41
N HIS A 81 1.07 -13.18 1.02
CA HIS A 81 0.22 -14.27 0.53
C HIS A 81 0.21 -15.50 1.46
N THR A 82 0.27 -15.26 2.77
CA THR A 82 0.19 -16.36 3.74
C THR A 82 -1.15 -17.07 3.63
N ALA A 83 -1.12 -18.40 3.47
CA ALA A 83 -2.33 -19.21 3.37
C ALA A 83 -3.19 -19.09 4.63
N LEU A 84 -4.50 -18.89 4.46
CA LEU A 84 -5.48 -19.03 5.52
C LEU A 84 -5.55 -20.51 5.91
N ARG A 85 -4.87 -20.88 6.99
CA ARG A 85 -4.95 -22.21 7.60
C ARG A 85 -5.82 -22.16 8.85
#